data_AF-A0A182RTX5-F1
#
_entry.id   AF-A0A182RTX5-F1
#
_cell.length_a   1.000
_cell.length_b   1.000
_cell.length_c   1.000
_cell.angle_alpha   90.00
_cell.angle_beta   90.00
_cell.angle_gamma   90.00
#
_symmetry.space_group_name_H-M   'P 1'
#
loop_
_entity.id
_entity.type
_entity.pdbx_description
1 polymer ?
#
loop_
_entity_poly.entity_id
_entity_poly.type
_entity_poly.pdbx_seq_one_letter_code
_entity_poly.pdbx_strand_id
1 'polypeptide(L)'
;MFFTYLFLILFITEWALSGPVPDFGLPGAVPGSAQVIDISNQTSSLLQTATHRLNISLTSNYTKLQTTLLQLGTLAKFTASIDRSVVVPLLAFARDTSGDIGDRFKAVVDGITATQDYIHTTLPVELKSLEILINHYVPDRLNDGFGCVRSGLNQLTASVASLQSAIMASVKEAGTLSVPINVLRKYVNLKTVYDVASAVSAVKICIPSIVESINSTIERLKTADDFILRVNSKLSPLKV
;
A
#
# COMPACT_ATOMS: atom_id res chain seq x y z
N MET A 1 -39.13 -11.58 54.51
CA MET A 1 -39.29 -11.83 53.06
C MET A 1 -38.93 -10.54 52.33
N PHE A 2 -38.23 -10.63 51.20
CA PHE A 2 -37.57 -9.54 50.43
C PHE A 2 -36.12 -9.25 50.79
N PHE A 3 -35.32 -10.29 50.59
CA PHE A 3 -33.97 -10.21 50.05
C PHE A 3 -34.01 -9.62 48.62
N THR A 4 -32.87 -9.06 48.17
CA THR A 4 -32.46 -8.87 46.76
C THR A 4 -33.26 -7.92 45.87
N TYR A 5 -32.86 -6.64 45.81
CA TYR A 5 -32.96 -5.78 44.61
C TYR A 5 -31.83 -4.72 44.55
N LEU A 6 -30.61 -5.13 44.94
CA LEU A 6 -29.40 -4.30 44.79
C LEU A 6 -28.45 -4.96 43.80
N PHE A 7 -28.91 -5.31 42.59
CA PHE A 7 -28.04 -5.83 41.52
C PHE A 7 -28.77 -5.90 40.16
N LEU A 8 -29.48 -4.85 39.71
CA LEU A 8 -30.03 -4.87 38.35
C LEU A 8 -30.40 -3.50 37.75
N ILE A 9 -29.61 -2.46 37.98
CA ILE A 9 -29.73 -1.20 37.21
C ILE A 9 -28.32 -0.67 36.91
N LEU A 10 -27.55 -1.40 36.10
CA LEU A 10 -26.26 -0.93 35.58
C LEU A 10 -25.88 -1.69 34.29
N PHE A 11 -26.85 -1.92 33.42
CA PHE A 11 -26.62 -2.52 32.10
C PHE A 11 -27.42 -1.81 31.00
N ILE A 12 -27.43 -0.47 31.02
CA ILE A 12 -27.73 0.32 29.83
C ILE A 12 -26.87 1.58 29.85
N THR A 13 -25.55 1.40 29.84
CA THR A 13 -24.70 2.36 29.15
C THR A 13 -24.49 1.76 27.78
N GLU A 14 -25.31 2.19 26.82
CA GLU A 14 -24.93 2.16 25.42
C GLU A 14 -23.48 2.63 25.35
N TRP A 15 -22.59 1.72 24.95
CA TRP A 15 -21.32 2.11 24.41
C TRP A 15 -21.65 2.81 23.08
N ALA A 16 -22.09 4.05 23.17
CA ALA A 16 -21.90 5.03 22.12
C ALA A 16 -20.39 5.28 22.05
N LEU A 17 -19.64 4.27 21.60
CA LEU A 17 -18.42 4.49 20.86
C LEU A 17 -18.85 5.13 19.53
N SER A 18 -19.30 6.38 19.59
CA SER A 18 -19.40 7.24 18.41
C SER A 18 -17.98 7.73 18.05
N GLY A 19 -17.04 6.79 17.97
CA GLY A 19 -15.90 7.01 17.08
C GLY A 19 -16.46 7.12 15.66
N PRO A 20 -15.77 7.85 14.76
CA PRO A 20 -16.16 7.86 13.36
C PRO A 20 -16.24 6.41 12.87
N VAL A 21 -17.46 5.95 12.59
CA VAL A 21 -17.64 4.62 12.02
C VAL A 21 -17.14 4.73 10.59
N PRO A 22 -16.19 3.89 10.14
CA PRO A 22 -15.56 4.09 8.85
C PRO A 22 -16.56 3.89 7.69
N ASP A 23 -16.61 4.81 6.73
CA ASP A 23 -17.82 4.91 5.89
C ASP A 23 -17.73 5.47 4.47
N PHE A 24 -16.55 5.56 3.86
CA PHE A 24 -16.45 5.98 2.45
C PHE A 24 -17.17 7.32 2.15
N GLY A 25 -17.14 8.24 3.12
CA GLY A 25 -17.77 9.55 3.03
C GLY A 25 -19.24 9.60 3.46
N LEU A 26 -19.85 8.49 3.90
CA LEU A 26 -21.21 8.52 4.44
C LEU A 26 -21.23 8.84 5.95
N PRO A 27 -22.26 9.51 6.50
CA PRO A 27 -22.37 9.73 7.93
C PRO A 27 -22.73 8.48 8.76
N GLY A 28 -22.98 7.31 8.15
CA GLY A 28 -23.42 6.12 8.87
C GLY A 28 -23.17 4.79 8.16
N ALA A 29 -22.96 3.75 8.98
CA ALA A 29 -22.05 2.64 8.74
C ALA A 29 -22.28 1.79 7.46
N VAL A 30 -21.23 1.65 6.66
CA VAL A 30 -21.10 0.74 5.52
C VAL A 30 -20.54 -0.61 5.99
N PRO A 31 -21.33 -1.70 5.93
CA PRO A 31 -20.84 -3.03 6.29
C PRO A 31 -19.61 -3.43 5.47
N GLY A 32 -18.58 -3.94 6.15
CA GLY A 32 -17.34 -4.41 5.52
C GLY A 32 -16.22 -3.37 5.41
N SER A 33 -16.46 -2.10 5.77
CA SER A 33 -15.43 -1.04 5.74
C SER A 33 -14.21 -1.38 6.61
N ALA A 34 -14.44 -2.01 7.78
CA ALA A 34 -13.39 -2.47 8.68
C ALA A 34 -12.40 -3.43 8.00
N GLN A 35 -12.86 -4.28 7.08
CA GLN A 35 -11.99 -5.21 6.37
C GLN A 35 -11.11 -4.51 5.34
N VAL A 36 -11.65 -3.51 4.62
CA VAL A 36 -10.86 -2.66 3.72
C VAL A 36 -9.76 -1.95 4.51
N ILE A 37 -10.08 -1.47 5.72
CA ILE A 37 -9.11 -0.80 6.59
C ILE A 37 -8.03 -1.76 7.08
N ASP A 38 -8.40 -2.94 7.55
CA ASP A 38 -7.45 -3.94 8.04
C ASP A 38 -6.44 -4.34 6.94
N ILE A 39 -6.93 -4.75 5.77
CA ILE A 39 -6.04 -5.14 4.67
C ILE A 39 -5.18 -3.97 4.18
N SER A 40 -5.72 -2.75 4.19
CA SER A 40 -4.98 -1.55 3.82
C SER A 40 -3.88 -1.22 4.83
N ASN A 41 -4.16 -1.33 6.14
CA ASN A 41 -3.14 -1.17 7.18
C ASN A 41 -2.01 -2.21 7.03
N GLN A 42 -2.35 -3.47 6.77
CA GLN A 42 -1.35 -4.52 6.54
C GLN A 42 -0.51 -4.24 5.28
N THR A 43 -1.15 -3.75 4.22
CA THR A 43 -0.46 -3.38 2.98
C THR A 43 0.46 -2.18 3.19
N SER A 44 0.00 -1.16 3.92
CA SER A 44 0.77 0.02 4.30
C SER A 44 2.04 -0.37 5.08
N SER A 45 1.88 -1.19 6.12
CA SER A 45 3.00 -1.70 6.92
C SER A 45 4.05 -2.41 6.06
N LEU A 46 3.61 -3.24 5.10
CA LEU A 46 4.51 -3.97 4.21
C LEU A 46 5.26 -3.02 3.25
N LEU A 47 4.59 -2.03 2.66
CA LEU A 47 5.21 -1.04 1.77
C LEU A 47 6.28 -0.22 2.48
N GLN A 48 6.07 0.11 3.75
CA GLN A 48 7.04 0.88 4.54
C GLN A 48 8.37 0.12 4.75
N THR A 49 8.34 -1.22 4.71
CA THR A 49 9.57 -2.03 4.84
C THR A 49 10.53 -1.91 3.66
N ALA A 50 10.08 -1.42 2.50
CA ALA A 50 10.86 -1.39 1.27
C ALA A 50 12.17 -0.58 1.39
N THR A 51 12.22 0.39 2.31
CA THR A 51 13.39 1.27 2.50
C THR A 51 14.30 0.86 3.66
N HIS A 52 13.95 -0.17 4.42
CA HIS A 52 14.66 -0.53 5.66
C HIS A 52 16.14 -0.91 5.45
N ARG A 53 16.53 -1.37 4.25
CA ARG A 53 17.91 -1.77 3.93
C ARG A 53 18.73 -0.68 3.25
N LEU A 54 18.21 0.53 3.10
CA LEU A 54 18.95 1.63 2.44
C LEU A 54 20.02 2.28 3.32
N ASN A 55 20.07 1.93 4.60
CA ASN A 55 21.05 2.47 5.55
C ASN A 55 22.44 1.81 5.47
N ILE A 56 22.68 0.93 4.51
CA ILE A 56 24.00 0.31 4.34
C ILE A 56 25.02 1.30 3.77
N SER A 57 26.27 1.20 4.22
CA SER A 57 27.39 1.97 3.68
C SER A 57 28.37 1.05 2.93
N LEU A 58 28.80 1.49 1.76
CA LEU A 58 29.82 0.83 0.95
C LEU A 58 31.13 1.62 1.05
N THR A 59 32.21 0.97 1.46
CA THR A 59 33.47 1.64 1.88
C THR A 59 34.66 1.32 0.98
N SER A 60 34.51 0.40 0.02
CA SER A 60 35.55 0.07 -0.96
C SER A 60 35.83 1.18 -1.99
N ASN A 61 35.00 2.23 -2.02
CA ASN A 61 35.00 3.28 -3.06
C ASN A 61 34.79 2.76 -4.49
N TYR A 62 34.29 1.53 -4.65
CA TYR A 62 34.02 0.98 -5.97
C TYR A 62 32.73 1.57 -6.54
N THR A 63 32.87 2.51 -7.47
CA THR A 63 31.77 3.33 -8.02
C THR A 63 30.58 2.49 -8.48
N LYS A 64 30.82 1.38 -9.17
CA LYS A 64 29.74 0.51 -9.67
C LYS A 64 28.82 -0.01 -8.55
N LEU A 65 29.37 -0.37 -7.38
CA LEU A 65 28.56 -0.82 -6.24
C LEU A 65 27.73 0.34 -5.67
N GLN A 66 28.33 1.53 -5.56
CA GLN A 66 27.65 2.74 -5.07
C GLN A 66 26.50 3.15 -5.99
N THR A 67 26.74 3.21 -7.31
CA THR A 67 25.70 3.54 -8.29
C THR A 67 24.57 2.51 -8.28
N THR A 68 24.89 1.22 -8.10
CA THR A 68 23.87 0.17 -7.99
C THR A 68 23.02 0.36 -6.72
N LEU A 69 23.63 0.67 -5.58
CA LEU A 69 22.90 0.93 -4.34
C LEU A 69 21.96 2.13 -4.47
N LEU A 70 22.41 3.22 -5.12
CA LEU A 70 21.57 4.37 -5.41
C LEU A 70 20.36 4.01 -6.27
N GLN A 71 20.59 3.22 -7.33
CA GLN A 71 19.54 2.76 -8.25
C GLN A 71 18.49 1.89 -7.54
N LEU A 72 18.94 0.94 -6.71
CA LEU A 72 18.04 0.13 -5.86
C LEU A 72 17.30 1.01 -4.84
N GLY A 73 17.95 2.06 -4.33
CA GLY A 73 17.34 3.06 -3.46
C GLY A 73 16.20 3.83 -4.12
N THR A 74 16.33 4.18 -5.40
CA THR A 74 15.24 4.80 -6.17
C THR A 74 14.03 3.88 -6.26
N LEU A 75 14.26 2.60 -6.62
CA LEU A 75 13.20 1.60 -6.73
C LEU A 75 12.52 1.32 -5.38
N ALA A 76 13.29 1.22 -4.30
CA ALA A 76 12.79 1.06 -2.94
C ALA A 76 11.91 2.23 -2.50
N LYS A 77 12.34 3.47 -2.78
CA LYS A 77 11.56 4.68 -2.48
C LYS A 77 10.28 4.74 -3.30
N PHE A 78 10.33 4.31 -4.56
CA PHE A 78 9.12 4.19 -5.38
C PHE A 78 8.16 3.15 -4.79
N THR A 79 8.63 1.96 -4.41
CA THR A 79 7.81 0.95 -3.73
C THR A 79 7.14 1.53 -2.48
N ALA A 80 7.90 2.20 -1.60
CA ALA A 80 7.33 2.84 -0.42
C ALA A 80 6.35 3.99 -0.75
N SER A 81 6.52 4.66 -1.90
CA SER A 81 5.62 5.74 -2.32
C SER A 81 4.21 5.27 -2.64
N ILE A 82 4.02 4.00 -3.02
CA ILE A 82 2.70 3.40 -3.26
C ILE A 82 1.81 3.53 -2.01
N ASP A 83 2.40 3.47 -0.81
CA ASP A 83 1.66 3.63 0.44
C ASP A 83 1.00 5.01 0.51
N ARG A 84 1.82 6.05 0.33
CA ARG A 84 1.39 7.45 0.40
C ARG A 84 0.46 7.83 -0.75
N SER A 85 0.68 7.28 -1.94
CA SER A 85 -0.10 7.62 -3.13
C SER A 85 -1.42 6.86 -3.20
N VAL A 86 -1.49 5.61 -2.73
CA VAL A 86 -2.68 4.76 -2.95
C VAL A 86 -3.32 4.34 -1.63
N VAL A 87 -2.54 3.74 -0.73
CA VAL A 87 -3.08 3.07 0.46
C VAL A 87 -3.56 4.09 1.50
N VAL A 88 -2.80 5.18 1.72
CA VAL A 88 -3.17 6.25 2.65
C VAL A 88 -4.44 6.99 2.19
N PRO A 89 -4.59 7.40 0.92
CA PRO A 89 -5.86 7.94 0.43
C PRO A 89 -7.02 6.96 0.56
N LEU A 90 -6.80 5.67 0.32
CA LEU A 90 -7.85 4.66 0.48
C LEU A 90 -8.27 4.50 1.94
N LEU A 91 -7.32 4.50 2.88
CA LEU A 91 -7.60 4.51 4.31
C LEU A 91 -8.36 5.76 4.74
N ALA A 92 -7.96 6.92 4.21
CA ALA A 92 -8.67 8.17 4.46
C ALA A 92 -10.11 8.10 3.95
N PHE A 93 -10.32 7.62 2.72
CA PHE A 93 -11.65 7.42 2.16
C PHE A 93 -12.47 6.44 2.99
N ALA A 94 -11.92 5.26 3.29
CA ALA A 94 -12.60 4.24 4.08
C ALA A 94 -12.97 4.69 5.50
N ARG A 95 -12.26 5.67 6.07
CA ARG A 95 -12.54 6.26 7.40
C ARG A 95 -13.36 7.54 7.35
N ASP A 96 -13.59 8.09 6.16
CA ASP A 96 -14.27 9.37 6.02
C ASP A 96 -15.76 9.24 6.31
N THR A 97 -16.30 10.22 7.03
CA THR A 97 -17.73 10.33 7.40
C THR A 97 -18.30 11.70 7.05
N SER A 98 -17.57 12.49 6.26
CA SER A 98 -17.81 13.93 6.12
C SER A 98 -18.94 14.30 5.16
N GLY A 99 -19.40 13.37 4.33
CA GLY A 99 -20.27 13.63 3.18
C GLY A 99 -19.51 13.81 1.87
N ASP A 100 -18.18 13.96 1.91
CA ASP A 100 -17.35 14.24 0.74
C ASP A 100 -16.88 12.96 0.03
N ILE A 101 -17.84 12.27 -0.58
CA ILE A 101 -17.58 11.03 -1.34
C ILE A 101 -16.73 11.32 -2.59
N GLY A 102 -16.95 12.49 -3.22
CA GLY A 102 -16.37 12.87 -4.50
C GLY A 102 -14.87 13.10 -4.43
N ASP A 103 -14.42 13.99 -3.54
CA ASP A 103 -13.01 14.37 -3.49
C ASP A 103 -12.16 13.25 -2.88
N ARG A 104 -12.71 12.50 -1.92
CA ARG A 104 -12.04 11.32 -1.35
C ARG A 104 -11.83 10.21 -2.37
N PHE A 105 -12.85 9.91 -3.17
CA PHE A 105 -12.71 8.97 -4.27
C PHE A 105 -11.67 9.45 -5.29
N LYS A 106 -11.75 10.73 -5.68
CA LYS A 106 -10.82 11.33 -6.63
C LYS A 106 -9.37 11.22 -6.14
N ALA A 107 -9.11 11.47 -4.87
CA ALA A 107 -7.78 11.33 -4.29
C ALA A 107 -7.22 9.90 -4.42
N VAL A 108 -8.06 8.87 -4.24
CA VAL A 108 -7.65 7.47 -4.44
C VAL A 108 -7.32 7.20 -5.91
N VAL A 109 -8.18 7.63 -6.83
CA VAL A 109 -7.98 7.40 -8.28
C VAL A 109 -6.76 8.13 -8.79
N ASP A 110 -6.58 9.42 -8.45
CA ASP A 110 -5.42 10.22 -8.85
C ASP A 110 -4.11 9.56 -8.38
N GLY A 111 -4.12 9.03 -7.15
CA GLY A 111 -3.01 8.29 -6.58
C GLY A 111 -2.67 6.98 -7.28
N ILE A 112 -3.70 6.22 -7.68
CA ILE A 112 -3.54 5.00 -8.49
C ILE A 112 -2.98 5.38 -9.86
N THR A 113 -3.57 6.36 -10.54
CA THR A 113 -3.12 6.83 -11.87
C THR A 113 -1.66 7.26 -11.83
N ALA A 114 -1.26 8.10 -10.88
CA ALA A 114 0.14 8.53 -10.74
C ALA A 114 1.11 7.34 -10.53
N THR A 115 0.69 6.33 -9.76
CA THR A 115 1.49 5.12 -9.54
C THR A 115 1.60 4.29 -10.81
N GLN A 116 0.51 4.14 -11.57
CA GLN A 116 0.50 3.44 -12.85
C GLN A 116 1.36 4.15 -13.89
N ASP A 117 1.26 5.48 -13.97
CA ASP A 117 2.07 6.29 -14.87
C ASP A 117 3.56 6.10 -14.59
N TYR A 118 3.97 6.08 -13.32
CA TYR A 118 5.35 5.76 -12.96
C TYR A 118 5.77 4.37 -13.45
N ILE A 119 4.95 3.34 -13.21
CA ILE A 119 5.22 1.95 -13.66
C ILE A 119 5.34 1.87 -15.19
N HIS A 120 4.55 2.66 -15.92
CA HIS A 120 4.55 2.63 -17.39
C HIS A 120 5.68 3.43 -18.02
N THR A 121 6.06 4.56 -17.41
CA THR A 121 6.94 5.55 -18.07
C THR A 121 8.33 5.59 -17.46
N THR A 122 8.41 5.63 -16.13
CA THR A 122 9.66 5.89 -15.41
C THR A 122 10.35 4.58 -15.03
N LEU A 123 9.60 3.61 -14.53
CA LEU A 123 10.14 2.32 -14.10
C LEU A 123 10.97 1.61 -15.19
N PRO A 124 10.56 1.54 -16.48
CA PRO A 124 11.37 0.88 -17.49
C PRO A 124 12.76 1.51 -17.66
N VAL A 125 12.87 2.83 -17.51
CA VAL A 125 14.15 3.56 -17.57
C VAL A 125 15.02 3.20 -16.36
N GLU A 126 14.44 3.21 -15.15
CA GLU A 126 15.13 2.84 -13.91
C GLU A 126 15.63 1.38 -13.95
N LEU A 127 14.81 0.47 -14.48
CA LEU A 127 15.18 -0.94 -14.64
C LEU A 127 16.28 -1.13 -15.69
N LYS A 128 16.26 -0.37 -16.79
CA LYS A 128 17.32 -0.40 -17.79
C LYS A 128 18.66 0.11 -17.23
N SER A 129 18.62 1.18 -16.45
CA SER A 129 19.80 1.70 -15.74
C SER A 129 20.37 0.65 -14.78
N LEU A 130 19.52 -0.08 -14.07
CA LEU A 130 19.94 -1.18 -13.20
C LEU A 130 20.54 -2.35 -13.99
N GLU A 131 19.95 -2.72 -15.13
CA GLU A 131 20.43 -3.79 -16.00
C GLU A 131 21.87 -3.54 -16.49
N ILE A 132 22.18 -2.30 -16.86
CA ILE A 132 23.55 -1.91 -17.27
C ILE A 132 24.55 -2.16 -16.13
N LEU A 133 24.12 -1.99 -14.88
CA LEU A 133 24.97 -2.18 -13.71
C LEU A 133 25.13 -3.66 -13.33
N ILE A 134 24.03 -4.41 -13.24
CA ILE A 134 24.03 -5.75 -12.62
C ILE A 134 23.44 -6.86 -13.48
N ASN A 135 23.25 -6.62 -14.78
CA ASN A 135 22.63 -7.53 -15.74
C ASN A 135 21.12 -7.74 -15.46
N HIS A 136 20.45 -8.53 -16.30
CA HIS A 136 18.98 -8.62 -16.41
C HIS A 136 18.25 -9.28 -15.23
N TYR A 137 18.87 -10.20 -14.49
CA TYR A 137 18.14 -11.04 -13.53
C TYR A 137 17.37 -10.30 -12.42
N VAL A 138 17.94 -9.22 -11.87
CA VAL A 138 17.27 -8.42 -10.83
C VAL A 138 16.24 -7.47 -11.46
N PRO A 139 16.57 -6.70 -12.52
CA PRO A 139 15.59 -5.92 -13.27
C PRO A 139 14.35 -6.72 -13.70
N ASP A 140 14.51 -7.93 -14.23
CA ASP A 140 13.39 -8.75 -14.71
C ASP A 140 12.45 -9.14 -13.58
N ARG A 141 13.00 -9.59 -12.43
CA ARG A 141 12.19 -9.90 -11.24
C ARG A 141 11.42 -8.70 -10.71
N LEU A 142 12.06 -7.52 -10.74
CA LEU A 142 11.41 -6.27 -10.34
C LEU A 142 10.32 -5.88 -11.33
N ASN A 143 10.57 -6.02 -12.63
CA ASN A 143 9.58 -5.79 -13.68
C ASN A 143 8.33 -6.66 -13.48
N ASP A 144 8.52 -7.95 -13.22
CA ASP A 144 7.43 -8.89 -12.95
C ASP A 144 6.65 -8.50 -11.68
N GLY A 145 7.38 -8.16 -10.60
CA GLY A 145 6.79 -7.71 -9.34
C GLY A 145 5.94 -6.45 -9.52
N PHE A 146 6.44 -5.44 -10.22
CA PHE A 146 5.68 -4.21 -10.51
C PHE A 146 4.55 -4.45 -11.53
N GLY A 147 4.69 -5.42 -12.44
CA GLY A 147 3.61 -5.87 -13.31
C GLY A 147 2.45 -6.50 -12.54
N CYS A 148 2.76 -7.27 -11.50
CA CYS A 148 1.80 -7.79 -10.53
C CYS A 148 1.09 -6.64 -9.78
N VAL A 149 1.86 -5.67 -9.26
CA VAL A 149 1.30 -4.48 -8.59
C VAL A 149 0.34 -3.73 -9.51
N ARG A 150 0.74 -3.48 -10.77
CA ARG A 150 -0.11 -2.82 -11.77
C ARG A 150 -1.44 -3.56 -11.97
N SER A 151 -1.40 -4.88 -12.01
CA SER A 151 -2.61 -5.70 -12.16
C SER A 151 -3.53 -5.57 -10.95
N GLY A 152 -2.98 -5.53 -9.73
CA GLY A 152 -3.74 -5.23 -8.52
C GLY A 152 -4.33 -3.81 -8.51
N LEU A 153 -3.58 -2.81 -8.98
CA LEU A 153 -4.05 -1.43 -9.11
C LEU A 153 -5.21 -1.30 -10.11
N ASN A 154 -5.17 -2.01 -11.23
CA ASN A 154 -6.28 -2.06 -12.18
C ASN A 154 -7.58 -2.59 -11.53
N GLN A 155 -7.46 -3.65 -10.72
CA GLN A 155 -8.60 -4.18 -9.97
C GLN A 155 -9.09 -3.15 -8.94
N LEU A 156 -8.17 -2.46 -8.27
CA LEU A 156 -8.52 -1.47 -7.24
C LEU A 156 -9.29 -0.30 -7.84
N THR A 157 -8.84 0.25 -8.97
CA THR A 157 -9.57 1.32 -9.69
C THR A 157 -11.00 0.89 -10.01
N ALA A 158 -11.18 -0.32 -10.56
CA ALA A 158 -12.51 -0.83 -10.91
C ALA A 158 -13.40 -1.04 -9.69
N SER A 159 -12.88 -1.65 -8.62
CA SER A 159 -13.62 -1.92 -7.39
C SER A 159 -14.02 -0.62 -6.67
N VAL A 160 -13.11 0.35 -6.59
CA VAL A 160 -13.38 1.65 -5.94
C VAL A 160 -14.39 2.46 -6.75
N ALA A 161 -14.32 2.43 -8.10
CA ALA A 161 -15.32 3.09 -8.95
C ALA A 161 -16.71 2.46 -8.84
N SER A 162 -16.78 1.13 -8.74
CA SER A 162 -18.02 0.40 -8.49
C SER A 162 -18.62 0.77 -7.12
N LEU A 163 -17.79 0.82 -6.08
CA LEU A 163 -18.22 1.24 -4.74
C LEU A 163 -18.75 2.68 -4.73
N GLN A 164 -18.02 3.62 -5.34
CA GLN A 164 -18.47 5.01 -5.44
C GLN A 164 -19.81 5.11 -6.16
N SER A 165 -19.97 4.40 -7.29
CA SER A 165 -21.21 4.40 -8.06
C SER A 165 -22.38 3.85 -7.23
N ALA A 166 -22.16 2.79 -6.45
CA ALA A 166 -23.17 2.22 -5.55
C ALA A 166 -23.55 3.18 -4.42
N ILE A 167 -22.58 3.87 -3.81
CA ILE A 167 -22.83 4.89 -2.78
C ILE A 167 -23.61 6.06 -3.38
N MET A 168 -23.21 6.58 -4.54
CA MET A 168 -23.92 7.70 -5.18
C MET A 168 -25.35 7.33 -5.57
N ALA A 169 -25.59 6.08 -6.00
CA ALA A 169 -26.93 5.59 -6.30
C ALA A 169 -27.81 5.51 -5.04
N SER A 170 -27.25 5.09 -3.90
CA SER A 170 -27.99 5.02 -2.64
C SER A 170 -28.33 6.42 -2.10
N VAL A 171 -27.40 7.37 -2.18
CA VAL A 171 -27.62 8.79 -1.83
C VAL A 171 -28.70 9.39 -2.73
N LYS A 172 -28.68 9.09 -4.04
CA LYS A 172 -29.68 9.58 -4.99
C LYS A 172 -31.08 9.04 -4.68
N GLU A 173 -31.23 7.77 -4.31
CA GLU A 173 -32.52 7.21 -3.92
C GLU A 173 -33.02 7.77 -2.57
N ALA A 174 -32.12 7.90 -1.59
CA ALA A 174 -32.47 8.45 -0.29
C ALA A 174 -32.80 9.95 -0.32
N GLY A 175 -32.26 10.69 -1.30
CA GLY A 175 -32.35 12.15 -1.37
C GLY A 175 -31.54 12.88 -0.29
N THR A 176 -30.70 12.15 0.44
CA THR A 176 -29.89 12.66 1.56
C THR A 176 -28.62 11.82 1.74
N LEU A 177 -27.59 12.40 2.35
CA LEU A 177 -26.36 11.70 2.73
C LEU A 177 -26.57 10.75 3.91
N SER A 178 -27.57 11.01 4.76
CA SER A 178 -27.96 10.10 5.85
C SER A 178 -28.81 8.94 5.30
N VAL A 179 -28.19 8.09 4.47
CA VAL A 179 -28.86 7.02 3.73
C VAL A 179 -29.41 5.96 4.71
N PRO A 180 -30.72 5.66 4.69
CA PRO A 180 -31.29 4.56 5.47
C PRO A 180 -30.65 3.22 5.11
N ILE A 181 -30.37 2.37 6.10
CA ILE A 181 -29.62 1.12 5.90
C ILE A 181 -30.27 0.16 4.88
N ASN A 182 -31.60 0.16 4.76
CA ASN A 182 -32.34 -0.62 3.77
C ASN A 182 -32.09 -0.11 2.33
N VAL A 183 -31.99 1.21 2.15
CA VAL A 183 -31.63 1.83 0.85
C VAL A 183 -30.15 1.60 0.57
N LEU A 184 -29.28 1.75 1.57
CA LEU A 184 -27.85 1.52 1.42
C LEU A 184 -27.55 0.09 0.93
N ARG A 185 -28.13 -0.93 1.61
CA ARG A 185 -27.93 -2.35 1.27
C ARG A 185 -28.46 -2.77 -0.10
N LYS A 186 -29.40 -1.99 -0.67
CA LYS A 186 -29.91 -2.22 -2.04
C LYS A 186 -28.83 -1.99 -3.09
N TYR A 187 -27.91 -1.06 -2.84
CA TYR A 187 -26.87 -0.65 -3.79
C TYR A 187 -25.48 -1.08 -3.34
N VAL A 188 -25.11 -0.76 -2.10
CA VAL A 188 -23.84 -1.14 -1.48
C VAL A 188 -24.02 -2.51 -0.84
N ASN A 189 -23.89 -3.53 -1.68
CA ASN A 189 -23.85 -4.90 -1.19
C ASN A 189 -22.46 -5.22 -0.62
N LEU A 190 -22.43 -6.23 0.22
CA LEU A 190 -21.21 -6.67 0.90
C LEU A 190 -20.11 -7.06 -0.11
N LYS A 191 -20.48 -7.66 -1.25
CA LYS A 191 -19.54 -8.02 -2.31
C LYS A 191 -18.78 -6.80 -2.86
N THR A 192 -19.44 -5.67 -3.10
CA THR A 192 -18.79 -4.45 -3.63
C THR A 192 -17.70 -3.95 -2.69
N VAL A 193 -17.92 -4.01 -1.38
CA VAL A 193 -16.91 -3.62 -0.37
C VAL A 193 -15.79 -4.66 -0.28
N TYR A 194 -16.13 -5.96 -0.35
CA TYR A 194 -15.14 -7.04 -0.41
C TYR A 194 -14.26 -6.97 -1.66
N ASP A 195 -14.80 -6.58 -2.81
CA ASP A 195 -14.05 -6.46 -4.05
C ASP A 195 -12.94 -5.40 -3.92
N VAL A 196 -13.16 -4.34 -3.12
CA VAL A 196 -12.12 -3.35 -2.78
C VAL A 196 -11.04 -4.00 -1.89
N ALA A 197 -11.43 -4.69 -0.82
CA ALA A 197 -10.48 -5.36 0.08
C ALA A 197 -9.64 -6.42 -0.67
N SER A 198 -10.27 -7.17 -1.56
CA SER A 198 -9.62 -8.16 -2.43
C SER A 198 -8.60 -7.50 -3.37
N ALA A 199 -8.96 -6.38 -3.99
CA ALA A 199 -8.05 -5.65 -4.86
C ALA A 199 -6.83 -5.08 -4.10
N VAL A 200 -7.02 -4.57 -2.88
CA VAL A 200 -5.89 -4.17 -2.01
C VAL A 200 -5.02 -5.38 -1.69
N SER A 201 -5.63 -6.53 -1.38
CA SER A 201 -4.90 -7.78 -1.16
C SER A 201 -4.10 -8.21 -2.41
N ALA A 202 -4.65 -7.99 -3.61
CA ALA A 202 -3.95 -8.28 -4.87
C ALA A 202 -2.70 -7.40 -5.04
N VAL A 203 -2.73 -6.13 -4.61
CA VAL A 203 -1.51 -5.31 -4.53
C VAL A 203 -0.54 -5.86 -3.48
N LYS A 204 -1.07 -6.20 -2.29
CA LYS A 204 -0.28 -6.67 -1.14
C LYS A 204 0.60 -7.88 -1.48
N ILE A 205 0.05 -8.87 -2.17
CA ILE A 205 0.76 -10.14 -2.46
C ILE A 205 1.98 -9.94 -3.37
N CYS A 206 2.05 -8.84 -4.13
CA CYS A 206 3.15 -8.58 -5.05
C CYS A 206 4.37 -7.94 -4.35
N ILE A 207 4.14 -7.22 -3.25
CA ILE A 207 5.18 -6.42 -2.56
C ILE A 207 6.35 -7.26 -2.04
N PRO A 208 6.15 -8.45 -1.41
CA PRO A 208 7.27 -9.21 -0.86
C PRO A 208 8.34 -9.57 -1.89
N SER A 209 7.94 -9.90 -3.12
CA SER A 209 8.89 -10.22 -4.19
C SER A 209 9.78 -9.03 -4.57
N ILE A 210 9.19 -7.82 -4.62
CA ILE A 210 9.92 -6.58 -4.92
C ILE A 210 10.90 -6.26 -3.78
N VAL A 211 10.41 -6.26 -2.54
CA VAL A 211 11.21 -5.94 -1.36
C VAL A 211 12.37 -6.93 -1.20
N GLU A 212 12.12 -8.22 -1.39
CA GLU A 212 13.17 -9.24 -1.29
C GLU A 212 14.20 -9.13 -2.41
N SER A 213 13.77 -8.85 -3.65
CA SER A 213 14.69 -8.63 -4.76
C SER A 213 15.62 -7.44 -4.52
N ILE A 214 15.10 -6.36 -3.94
CA ILE A 214 15.90 -5.19 -3.53
C ILE A 214 16.84 -5.56 -2.38
N ASN A 215 16.31 -6.10 -1.29
CA ASN A 215 17.05 -6.38 -0.06
C ASN A 215 18.19 -7.37 -0.28
N SER A 216 17.90 -8.49 -0.95
CA SER A 216 18.92 -9.50 -1.25
C SER A 216 20.01 -8.97 -2.18
N THR A 217 19.67 -8.06 -3.11
CA THR A 217 20.68 -7.42 -3.96
C THR A 217 21.56 -6.47 -3.16
N ILE A 218 20.97 -5.65 -2.28
CA ILE A 218 21.71 -4.76 -1.37
C ILE A 218 22.67 -5.56 -0.48
N GLU A 219 22.24 -6.69 0.07
CA GLU A 219 23.08 -7.56 0.89
C GLU A 219 24.25 -8.16 0.11
N ARG A 220 24.02 -8.53 -1.16
CA ARG A 220 25.09 -8.97 -2.07
C ARG A 220 26.06 -7.84 -2.41
N LEU A 221 25.59 -6.60 -2.55
CA LEU A 221 26.49 -5.44 -2.74
C LEU A 221 27.41 -5.25 -1.54
N LYS A 222 26.89 -5.37 -0.32
CA LYS A 222 27.71 -5.29 0.90
C LYS A 222 28.75 -6.41 0.94
N THR A 223 28.36 -7.63 0.58
CA THR A 223 29.27 -8.78 0.51
C THR A 223 30.40 -8.55 -0.50
N ALA A 224 30.08 -7.97 -1.66
CA ALA A 224 31.07 -7.62 -2.68
C ALA A 224 32.02 -6.50 -2.20
N ASP A 225 31.50 -5.47 -1.53
CA ASP A 225 32.29 -4.39 -0.93
C ASP A 225 33.32 -4.94 0.06
N ASP A 226 32.89 -5.82 0.97
CA ASP A 226 33.77 -6.46 1.94
C ASP A 226 34.82 -7.35 1.29
N PHE A 227 34.47 -8.01 0.18
CA PHE A 227 35.44 -8.80 -0.59
C PHE A 227 36.54 -7.92 -1.19
N ILE A 228 36.17 -6.80 -1.82
CA ILE A 228 37.13 -5.86 -2.42
C ILE A 228 38.10 -5.34 -1.36
N LEU A 229 37.59 -4.95 -0.18
CA LEU A 229 38.43 -4.49 0.93
C LEU A 229 39.43 -5.56 1.40
N ARG A 230 38.97 -6.81 1.55
CA ARG A 230 39.84 -7.93 1.93
C ARG A 230 40.91 -8.24 0.89
N VAL A 231 40.59 -8.13 -0.39
CA VAL A 231 41.56 -8.33 -1.47
C VAL A 231 42.59 -7.19 -1.45
N ASN A 232 42.14 -5.94 -1.35
CA ASN A 232 43.03 -4.77 -1.29
C ASN A 232 43.97 -4.82 -0.07
N SER A 233 43.49 -5.23 1.10
CA SER A 233 44.34 -5.36 2.28
C SER A 233 45.42 -6.42 2.12
N LYS A 234 45.13 -7.53 1.41
CA LYS A 234 46.10 -8.60 1.12
C LYS A 234 47.09 -8.23 0.01
N LEU A 235 46.69 -7.39 -0.95
CA LEU A 235 47.56 -6.93 -2.04
C LEU A 235 48.45 -5.75 -1.65
N SER A 236 48.05 -4.94 -0.66
CA SER A 236 48.83 -3.81 -0.16
C SER A 236 50.29 -4.15 0.19
N PRO A 237 50.60 -5.27 0.89
CA PRO A 237 52.00 -5.64 1.17
C PRO A 237 52.79 -6.20 -0.03
N LEU A 238 52.13 -6.46 -1.18
CA LEU A 238 52.78 -6.98 -2.39
C LEU A 238 53.12 -5.89 -3.41
N LYS A 239 52.66 -4.66 -3.18
CA LYS A 239 53.04 -3.49 -3.98
C LYS A 239 54.39 -2.97 -3.47
N VAL A 240 55.47 -3.62 -3.89
CA VAL A 240 56.87 -3.14 -3.80
C VAL A 240 57.22 -2.43 -5.11
#